data_AF-X0XK44-F1
#
_entry.id   AF-X0XK44-F1
#
_cell.length_a   1.000
_cell.length_b   1.000
_cell.length_c   1.000
_cell.angle_alpha   90.00
_cell.angle_beta   90.00
_cell.angle_gamma   90.00
#
_symmetry.space_group_name_H-M   'P 1'
#
loop_
_entity.id
_entity.type
_entity.pdbx_description
1 polymer ?
#
loop_
_entity_poly.entity_id
_entity_poly.type
_entity_poly.pdbx_seq_one_letter_code
_entity_poly.pdbx_strand_id
1 'polypeptide(L)' 'TINTFMLDRNYYLKEFVNRMARMNKGRVFYTTPDKLGEYILVDYVRHKRKRIRES' A
#
# COMPACT_ATOMS: atom_id res chain seq x y z
N THR A 1 -7.42 -11.26 3.53
CA THR A 1 -7.57 -9.84 3.92
C THR A 1 -6.97 -8.97 2.86
N ILE A 2 -7.70 -7.97 2.36
CA ILE A 2 -7.21 -7.04 1.33
C ILE A 2 -6.63 -5.81 2.03
N ASN A 3 -5.40 -5.43 1.69
CA ASN A 3 -4.79 -4.18 2.12
C ASN A 3 -4.83 -3.19 0.96
N THR A 4 -5.40 -2.01 1.20
CA THR A 4 -5.54 -0.97 0.17
C THR A 4 -4.67 0.24 0.54
N PHE A 5 -3.82 0.68 -0.39
CA PHE A 5 -3.08 1.94 -0.28
C PHE A 5 -3.76 2.98 -1.17
N MET A 6 -4.32 4.01 -0.57
CA MET A 6 -5.01 5.08 -1.29
C MET A 6 -4.05 6.28 -1.40
N LEU A 7 -3.70 6.62 -2.65
CA LEU A 7 -2.74 7.68 -2.99
C LEU A 7 -3.38 9.05 -3.28
N ASP A 8 -4.65 9.04 -3.64
CA ASP A 8 -5.42 10.23 -4.02
C ASP A 8 -6.33 10.69 -2.87
N ARG A 9 -6.64 11.98 -2.80
CA ARG A 9 -7.54 12.60 -1.82
C ARG A 9 -8.98 12.74 -2.33
N ASN A 10 -9.32 12.19 -3.49
CA ASN A 10 -10.68 12.25 -4.01
C ASN A 10 -11.69 11.65 -3.00
N TYR A 11 -12.64 12.47 -2.56
CA TYR A 11 -13.65 12.12 -1.56
C TYR A 11 -14.51 10.92 -1.96
N TYR A 12 -14.85 10.79 -3.25
CA TYR A 12 -15.65 9.67 -3.75
C TYR A 12 -14.89 8.34 -3.66
N LEU A 13 -13.59 8.36 -3.96
CA LEU A 13 -12.75 7.16 -3.90
C LEU A 13 -12.58 6.69 -2.46
N LYS A 14 -12.55 7.62 -1.50
CA LYS A 14 -12.43 7.33 -0.07
C LYS A 14 -13.61 6.52 0.44
N GLU A 15 -14.83 6.93 0.09
CA GLU A 15 -16.05 6.24 0.48
C GLU A 15 -16.14 4.84 -0.11
N PHE A 16 -15.74 4.68 -1.38
CA PHE A 16 -15.67 3.38 -2.03
C PHE A 16 -14.69 2.43 -1.31
N VAL A 17 -13.47 2.90 -1.05
CA VAL A 17 -12.43 2.10 -0.41
C VAL A 17 -12.80 1.75 1.04
N ASN A 18 -13.44 2.67 1.77
CA ASN A 18 -13.97 2.40 3.11
C ASN A 18 -15.02 1.29 3.12
N ARG A 19 -15.95 1.29 2.15
CA ARG A 19 -16.94 0.20 2.01
C ARG A 19 -16.27 -1.14 1.70
N MET A 20 -15.33 -1.15 0.77
CA MET A 20 -14.54 -2.34 0.43
C MET A 20 -13.80 -2.91 1.64
N ALA A 21 -13.17 -2.06 2.46
CA ALA A 21 -12.45 -2.48 3.65
C ALA A 21 -13.37 -3.07 4.72
N ARG A 22 -14.54 -2.45 4.95
CA ARG A 22 -15.57 -2.98 5.87
C ARG A 22 -16.04 -4.37 5.46
N MET A 23 -16.27 -4.61 4.17
CA MET A 23 -16.69 -5.92 3.65
C MET A 23 -15.59 -6.98 3.76
N ASN A 24 -14.35 -6.61 3.45
CA ASN A 24 -13.23 -7.56 3.39
C ASN A 24 -12.46 -7.72 4.72
N LYS A 25 -12.93 -7.08 5.81
CA LYS A 25 -12.19 -6.90 7.07
C LYS A 25 -10.75 -6.42 6.84
N GLY A 26 -10.59 -5.62 5.79
CA GLY A 26 -9.31 -5.15 5.26
C GLY A 26 -8.85 -3.86 5.93
N ARG A 27 -7.59 -3.50 5.72
CA ARG A 27 -7.03 -2.23 6.20
C ARG A 27 -6.82 -1.27 5.03
N VAL A 28 -7.13 0.00 5.26
CA VAL A 28 -6.90 1.09 4.30
C VAL A 28 -5.81 1.97 4.86
N PHE A 29 -4.79 2.20 4.05
CA PHE A 29 -3.69 3.11 4.35
C PHE A 29 -3.82 4.31 3.43
N TYR A 30 -4.06 5.48 4.03
CA TYR A 30 -4.05 6.75 3.32
C TYR A 30 -2.62 7.26 3.30
N THR A 31 -2.05 7.42 2.11
CA THR A 31 -0.69 7.91 1.95
C THR A 31 -0.62 8.84 0.75
N THR A 32 0.47 9.57 0.63
CA THR A 32 0.76 10.36 -0.56
C THR A 32 1.77 9.60 -1.44
N PRO A 33 1.78 9.82 -2.77
CA PRO A 33 2.68 9.09 -3.68
C PRO A 33 4.16 9.17 -3.26
N ASP A 34 4.59 10.31 -2.73
CA ASP A 34 5.94 10.55 -2.20
C ASP A 34 6.29 9.60 -1.05
N LYS A 35 5.41 9.46 -0.06
CA LYS A 35 5.63 8.55 1.08
C LYS A 35 5.47 7.07 0.71
N LEU A 36 4.64 6.76 -0.29
CA LEU A 36 4.54 5.39 -0.81
C LEU A 36 5.82 4.98 -1.54
N GLY A 37 6.38 5.89 -2.34
CA GLY A 37 7.63 5.65 -3.08
C GLY A 37 8.77 5.22 -2.16
N GLU A 38 8.93 5.91 -1.03
CA GLU A 38 9.95 5.56 -0.02
C GLU A 38 9.76 4.14 0.54
N TYR A 39 8.53 3.78 0.91
CA TYR A 39 8.22 2.44 1.44
C TYR A 39 8.47 1.33 0.41
N ILE A 40 8.02 1.52 -0.84
CA ILE A 40 8.21 0.52 -1.91
C ILE A 40 9.70 0.39 -2.27
N LEU A 41 10.43 1.50 -2.37
CA LEU A 41 11.85 1.49 -2.73
C LEU A 41 12.69 0.78 -1.67
N VAL A 42 12.48 1.09 -0.39
CA VAL A 42 13.18 0.43 0.73
C VAL A 42 12.89 -1.06 0.74
N ASP A 43 11.63 -1.46 0.57
CA ASP A 43 11.24 -2.87 0.59
C ASP A 43 11.77 -3.63 -0.64
N TYR A 44 11.72 -3.01 -1.83
CA TYR A 44 12.27 -3.57 -3.07
C TYR A 44 13.78 -3.81 -2.96
N VAL A 45 14.55 -2.84 -2.46
CA VAL A 45 16.01 -2.97 -2.28
C VAL A 45 16.33 -4.06 -1.25
N ARG A 46 15.59 -4.13 -0.15
CA ARG A 46 15.76 -5.17 0.88
C ARG A 46 15.49 -6.56 0.32
N HIS A 47 14.38 -6.75 -0.39
CA HIS A 47 14.06 -8.03 -1.03
C HIS A 47 15.06 -8.41 -2.13
N LYS A 48 15.53 -7.43 -2.92
CA LYS A 48 16.57 -7.66 -3.94
C LYS A 48 17.88 -8.13 -3.32
N ARG A 49 18.33 -7.49 -2.22
CA ARG A 49 19.55 -7.90 -1.48
C ARG A 49 19.41 -9.30 -0.88
N LYS A 50 18.23 -9.64 -0.34
CA LYS A 50 17.97 -10.99 0.19
C LYS A 50 18.09 -12.06 -0.90
N ARG A 51 17.48 -11.85 -2.07
CA ARG A 51 17.58 -12.79 -3.20
C ARG A 51 19.02 -13.01 -3.67
N ILE A 52 19.84 -11.95 -3.74
CA ILE A 52 21.24 -12.05 -4.17
C ILE A 52 22.07 -12.86 -3.16
N ARG A 53 21.72 -12.82 -1.86
CA ARG A 53 22.44 -13.57 -0.82
C ARG A 53 22.03 -15.06 -0.75
N GLU A 54 20.91 -15.42 -1.37
CA GLU A 54 20.37 -16.78 -1.42
C GLU A 54 20.68 -17.49 -2.75
N SER A 55 21.34 -16.80 -3.69
CA SER A 55 21.84 -17.32 -4.97
C SER A 55 23.35 -17.53 -4.91
#